data_AF-A0A967KJS9-F1
#
_entry.id   AF-A0A967KJS9-F1
#
_cell.length_a   1.000
_cell.length_b   1.000
_cell.length_c   1.000
_cell.angle_alpha   90.00
_cell.angle_beta   90.00
_cell.angle_gamma   90.00
#
_symmetry.space_group_name_H-M   'P 1'
#
loop_
_entity.id
_entity.type
_entity.pdbx_description
1 polymer ?
#
loop_
_entity_poly.entity_id
_entity_poly.type
_entity_poly.pdbx_seq_one_letter_code
_entity_poly.pdbx_strand_id
1 'polypeptide(L)'
;QSAAGASYTRPGTDFSTYHSFLIRPLDLSDVKLLKPVWEQDDPEEWAFSGENREAVQQMFMEIMSEELSANDGFPVVDASGTGVLQLEVEILSVTPYVKPGTQSGDGEPEMLMLGSGDVVVSAELRDSVTGQLLILVEGERTIGGGEYRPVSPESHMENIRALFTTWGQRLRARMNAAHAR
;
A
#
# COMPACT_ATOMS: atom_id res chain seq x y z
N GLN A 1 15.21 -12.21 -8.48
CA GLN A 1 15.13 -11.08 -9.42
C GLN A 1 13.88 -10.34 -9.05
N SER A 2 13.97 -9.13 -8.51
CA SER A 2 12.76 -8.32 -8.27
C SER A 2 12.11 -8.05 -9.63
N ALA A 3 10.80 -8.28 -9.75
CA ALA A 3 10.06 -7.89 -10.96
C ALA A 3 10.30 -6.39 -11.21
N ALA A 4 10.72 -6.03 -12.42
CA ALA A 4 11.01 -4.65 -12.78
C ALA A 4 9.74 -3.81 -12.62
N GLY A 5 9.71 -2.94 -11.62
CA GLY A 5 8.61 -1.99 -11.44
C GLY A 5 8.60 -0.94 -12.56
N ALA A 6 7.41 -0.47 -12.94
CA ALA A 6 7.26 0.64 -13.87
C ALA A 6 7.25 1.96 -13.10
N SER A 7 7.84 3.01 -13.68
CA SER A 7 7.67 4.35 -13.13
C SER A 7 7.62 5.40 -14.24
N TYR A 8 6.81 6.42 -13.99
CA TYR A 8 6.67 7.60 -14.84
C TYR A 8 6.62 8.83 -13.95
N THR A 9 7.29 9.89 -14.38
CA THR A 9 7.13 11.23 -13.82
C THR A 9 7.04 12.21 -14.97
N ARG A 10 5.99 13.01 -14.96
CA ARG A 10 5.76 14.00 -16.01
C ARG A 10 6.89 15.04 -16.00
N PRO A 11 7.61 15.21 -17.13
CA PRO A 11 8.70 16.18 -17.22
C PRO A 11 8.23 17.61 -16.97
N GLY A 12 9.04 18.40 -16.27
CA GLY A 12 8.77 19.82 -16.02
C GLY A 12 7.67 20.10 -14.99
N THR A 13 7.16 19.08 -14.28
CA THR A 13 6.19 19.28 -13.21
C THR A 13 6.86 19.96 -12.01
N ASP A 14 6.30 21.09 -11.58
CA ASP A 14 6.70 21.77 -10.35
C ASP A 14 5.82 21.32 -9.18
N PHE A 15 6.36 20.39 -8.38
CA PHE A 15 5.66 19.84 -7.22
C PHE A 15 5.56 20.80 -6.03
N SER A 16 6.34 21.90 -6.03
CA SER A 16 6.25 22.93 -4.97
C SER A 16 4.91 23.69 -5.00
N THR A 17 4.21 23.66 -6.14
CA THR A 17 2.90 24.30 -6.30
C THR A 17 1.76 23.55 -5.62
N TYR A 18 1.99 22.30 -5.19
CA TYR A 18 1.01 21.47 -4.53
C TYR A 18 1.20 21.45 -3.02
N HIS A 19 0.15 21.81 -2.27
CA HIS A 19 0.19 22.05 -0.83
C HIS A 19 -0.79 21.16 -0.05
N SER A 20 -1.57 20.32 -0.71
CA SER A 20 -2.53 19.44 -0.05
C SER A 20 -2.77 18.17 -0.87
N PHE A 21 -3.34 17.15 -0.22
CA PHE A 21 -3.69 15.89 -0.85
C PHE A 21 -5.20 15.64 -0.83
N LEU A 22 -5.73 15.09 -1.90
CA LEU A 22 -7.00 14.39 -1.95
C LEU A 22 -6.70 12.90 -2.10
N ILE A 23 -6.99 12.11 -1.08
CA ILE A 23 -6.74 10.66 -1.12
C ILE A 23 -8.01 9.95 -1.57
N ARG A 24 -7.91 9.12 -2.61
CA ARG A 24 -8.99 8.20 -2.99
C ARG A 24 -8.91 6.92 -2.13
N PRO A 25 -10.05 6.28 -1.83
CA PRO A 25 -10.05 4.96 -1.20
C PRO A 25 -9.14 3.99 -1.95
N LEU A 26 -8.40 3.16 -1.21
CA LEU A 26 -7.57 2.11 -1.81
C LEU A 26 -8.42 1.20 -2.71
N ASP A 27 -8.03 1.05 -3.96
CA ASP A 27 -8.72 0.17 -4.89
C ASP A 27 -8.31 -1.29 -4.66
N LEU A 28 -9.31 -2.10 -4.31
CA LEU A 28 -9.20 -3.54 -4.07
C LEU A 28 -10.18 -4.35 -4.95
N SER A 29 -10.76 -3.73 -5.97
CA SER A 29 -11.84 -4.32 -6.78
C SER A 29 -11.36 -5.54 -7.56
N ASP A 30 -10.20 -5.44 -8.21
CA ASP A 30 -9.65 -6.44 -9.13
C ASP A 30 -8.40 -7.17 -8.59
N VAL A 31 -8.23 -7.20 -7.27
CA VAL A 31 -7.07 -7.85 -6.61
C VAL A 31 -7.01 -9.33 -6.97
N LYS A 32 -5.89 -9.76 -7.55
CA LYS A 32 -5.60 -11.18 -7.79
C LYS A 32 -4.92 -11.80 -6.57
N LEU A 33 -5.48 -12.89 -6.07
CA LEU A 33 -4.82 -13.74 -5.08
C LEU A 33 -3.98 -14.79 -5.81
N LEU A 34 -2.67 -14.78 -5.58
CA LEU A 34 -1.73 -15.73 -6.15
C LEU A 34 -1.19 -16.63 -5.05
N LYS A 35 -0.92 -17.89 -5.39
CA LYS A 35 -0.22 -18.80 -4.50
C LYS A 35 1.29 -18.59 -4.58
N PRO A 36 2.03 -18.75 -3.47
CA PRO A 36 3.48 -18.77 -3.52
C PRO A 36 3.96 -20.04 -4.27
N VAL A 37 5.22 -20.01 -4.74
CA VAL A 37 5.77 -21.07 -5.61
C VAL A 37 5.69 -22.46 -5.00
N TRP A 38 5.80 -22.58 -3.67
CA TRP A 38 5.76 -23.86 -2.95
C TRP A 38 4.35 -24.44 -2.76
N GLU A 39 3.29 -23.68 -3.10
CA GLU A 39 1.87 -24.09 -2.97
C GLU A 39 1.19 -24.23 -4.34
N GLN A 40 1.93 -24.08 -5.44
CA GLN A 40 1.38 -24.11 -6.80
C GLN A 40 0.82 -25.48 -7.19
N ASP A 41 1.41 -26.56 -6.68
CA ASP A 41 0.97 -27.94 -6.96
C ASP A 41 -0.23 -28.37 -6.11
N ASP A 42 -0.58 -27.62 -5.06
CA ASP A 42 -1.74 -27.90 -4.23
C ASP A 42 -3.03 -27.52 -5.01
N PRO A 43 -4.01 -28.43 -5.18
CA PRO A 43 -5.24 -28.13 -5.90
C PRO A 43 -6.24 -27.28 -5.09
N GLU A 44 -6.01 -27.03 -3.80
CA GLU A 44 -6.93 -26.29 -2.94
C GLU A 44 -6.96 -24.79 -3.30
N GLU A 45 -8.11 -24.26 -3.69
CA GLU A 45 -8.26 -22.84 -3.99
C GLU A 45 -8.08 -21.96 -2.74
N TRP A 46 -7.33 -20.87 -2.89
CA TRP A 46 -7.16 -19.87 -1.84
C TRP A 46 -8.17 -18.74 -2.05
N ALA A 47 -8.76 -18.25 -0.95
CA ALA A 47 -9.66 -17.11 -0.98
C ALA A 47 -9.43 -16.22 0.25
N PHE A 48 -9.65 -14.92 0.09
CA PHE A 48 -9.75 -14.02 1.23
C PHE A 48 -11.13 -14.19 1.89
N SER A 49 -11.18 -14.18 3.23
CA SER A 49 -12.44 -13.90 3.91
C SER A 49 -12.82 -12.44 3.60
N GLY A 50 -14.03 -12.22 3.07
CA GLY A 50 -14.47 -10.90 2.60
C GLY A 50 -14.51 -9.81 3.68
N GLU A 51 -14.46 -10.19 4.96
CA GLU A 51 -14.58 -9.32 6.13
C GLU A 51 -13.45 -8.27 6.29
N ASN A 52 -12.35 -8.37 5.53
CA ASN A 52 -11.19 -7.50 5.73
C ASN A 52 -11.03 -6.36 4.71
N ARG A 53 -11.81 -6.30 3.61
CA ARG A 53 -11.59 -5.29 2.55
C ARG A 53 -11.86 -3.86 3.04
N GLU A 54 -13.03 -3.62 3.62
CA GLU A 54 -13.41 -2.31 4.15
C GLU A 54 -12.46 -1.87 5.26
N ALA A 55 -12.08 -2.80 6.15
CA ALA A 55 -11.12 -2.54 7.22
C ALA A 55 -9.73 -2.12 6.68
N VAL A 56 -9.24 -2.77 5.61
CA VAL A 56 -7.98 -2.41 4.96
C VAL A 56 -8.09 -1.04 4.25
N GLN A 57 -9.21 -0.75 3.57
CA GLN A 57 -9.43 0.56 2.95
C GLN A 57 -9.50 1.68 3.98
N GLN A 58 -10.22 1.47 5.08
CA GLN A 58 -10.30 2.43 6.17
C GLN A 58 -8.92 2.64 6.81
N MET A 59 -8.20 1.57 7.11
CA MET A 59 -6.84 1.63 7.65
C MET A 59 -5.89 2.41 6.72
N PHE A 60 -5.98 2.18 5.42
CA PHE A 60 -5.22 2.92 4.43
C PHE A 60 -5.53 4.42 4.50
N MET A 61 -6.81 4.79 4.48
CA MET A 61 -7.25 6.20 4.51
C MET A 61 -6.77 6.90 5.80
N GLU A 62 -6.94 6.24 6.95
CA GLU A 62 -6.54 6.77 8.26
C GLU A 62 -5.02 7.01 8.31
N ILE A 63 -4.22 5.99 8.01
CA ILE A 63 -2.76 6.06 8.10
C ILE A 63 -2.18 7.06 7.11
N MET A 64 -2.67 7.05 5.86
CA MET A 64 -2.17 7.98 4.85
C MET A 64 -2.51 9.42 5.22
N SER A 65 -3.68 9.67 5.78
CA SER A 65 -4.07 10.99 6.24
C SER A 65 -3.22 11.47 7.41
N GLU A 66 -2.99 10.60 8.39
CA GLU A 66 -2.13 10.88 9.54
C GLU A 66 -0.69 11.17 9.10
N GLU A 67 -0.08 10.30 8.30
CA GLU A 67 1.33 10.43 7.94
C GLU A 67 1.62 11.60 7.01
N LEU A 68 0.70 11.95 6.10
CA LEU A 68 0.87 13.11 5.22
C LEU A 68 0.72 14.43 5.97
N SER A 69 -0.21 14.51 6.93
CA SER A 69 -0.49 15.73 7.69
C SER A 69 0.41 15.92 8.92
N ALA A 70 1.05 14.87 9.41
CA ALA A 70 1.92 14.94 10.57
C ALA A 70 3.15 15.84 10.35
N ASN A 71 3.62 16.47 11.45
CA ASN A 71 4.76 17.39 11.50
C ASN A 71 4.63 18.62 10.59
N ASP A 72 3.49 19.33 10.70
CA ASP A 72 3.16 20.48 9.84
C ASP A 72 3.26 20.12 8.34
N GLY A 73 2.85 18.89 8.01
CA GLY A 73 2.91 18.34 6.67
C GLY A 73 1.81 18.89 5.76
N PHE A 74 1.34 18.05 4.85
CA PHE A 74 0.37 18.43 3.84
C PHE A 74 -1.04 18.07 4.32
N PRO A 75 -1.97 19.02 4.44
CA PRO A 75 -3.36 18.72 4.80
C PRO A 75 -4.00 17.79 3.76
N VAL A 76 -4.81 16.86 4.26
CA VAL A 76 -5.70 16.04 3.44
C VAL A 76 -7.06 16.71 3.36
N VAL A 77 -7.57 16.88 2.14
CA VAL A 77 -8.82 17.57 1.83
C VAL A 77 -9.79 16.65 1.09
N ASP A 78 -11.08 16.95 1.19
CA ASP A 78 -12.15 16.10 0.64
C ASP A 78 -12.56 16.47 -0.80
N ALA A 79 -11.98 17.53 -1.37
CA ALA A 79 -12.36 18.04 -2.68
C ALA A 79 -11.15 18.48 -3.52
N SER A 80 -11.29 18.36 -4.84
CA SER A 80 -10.33 18.90 -5.80
C SER A 80 -10.20 20.41 -5.68
N GLY A 81 -9.02 20.92 -5.99
CA GLY A 81 -8.73 22.36 -5.95
C GLY A 81 -7.34 22.70 -6.44
N THR A 82 -7.09 23.98 -6.66
CA THR A 82 -5.76 24.48 -7.00
C THR A 82 -4.75 24.05 -5.94
N GLY A 83 -3.61 23.49 -6.38
CA GLY A 83 -2.55 23.01 -5.49
C GLY A 83 -2.89 21.72 -4.72
N VAL A 84 -3.98 21.03 -5.06
CA VAL A 84 -4.33 19.73 -4.47
C VAL A 84 -3.86 18.59 -5.39
N LEU A 85 -3.03 17.69 -4.86
CA LEU A 85 -2.65 16.42 -5.50
C LEU A 85 -3.67 15.34 -5.18
N GLN A 86 -4.21 14.69 -6.21
CA GLN A 86 -5.02 13.48 -6.02
C GLN A 86 -4.11 12.25 -5.98
N LEU A 87 -4.26 11.44 -4.93
CA LEU A 87 -3.55 10.17 -4.76
C LEU A 87 -4.52 9.01 -4.99
N GLU A 88 -4.16 8.14 -5.91
CA GLU A 88 -4.88 6.89 -6.21
C GLU A 88 -3.93 5.72 -6.04
N VAL A 89 -4.42 4.65 -5.41
CA VAL A 89 -3.63 3.43 -5.17
C VAL A 89 -4.51 2.24 -5.44
N GLU A 90 -3.93 1.26 -6.12
CA GLU A 90 -4.55 -0.01 -6.45
C GLU A 90 -3.63 -1.15 -6.05
N ILE A 91 -4.19 -2.19 -5.41
CA ILE A 91 -3.49 -3.45 -5.23
C ILE A 91 -3.87 -4.37 -6.40
N LEU A 92 -2.90 -4.67 -7.26
CA LEU A 92 -3.09 -5.51 -8.45
C LEU A 92 -3.07 -7.00 -8.09
N SER A 93 -2.20 -7.39 -7.17
CA SER A 93 -2.14 -8.77 -6.68
C SER A 93 -1.55 -8.88 -5.29
N VAL A 94 -1.89 -9.97 -4.62
CA VAL A 94 -1.35 -10.37 -3.32
C VAL A 94 -0.92 -11.83 -3.42
N THR A 95 0.31 -12.11 -2.99
CA THR A 95 0.88 -13.45 -2.86
C THR A 95 1.24 -13.70 -1.39
N PRO A 96 0.31 -14.20 -0.56
CA PRO A 96 0.61 -14.45 0.84
C PRO A 96 1.51 -15.68 0.97
N TYR A 97 2.38 -15.70 1.99
CA TYR A 97 3.30 -16.83 2.19
C TYR A 97 2.63 -18.07 2.78
N VAL A 98 1.47 -17.87 3.41
CA VAL A 98 0.58 -18.93 3.89
C VAL A 98 -0.82 -18.69 3.36
N LYS A 99 -1.62 -19.75 3.37
CA LYS A 99 -3.04 -19.65 3.09
C LYS A 99 -3.70 -18.58 3.98
N PRO A 100 -4.50 -17.66 3.42
CA PRO A 100 -5.27 -16.71 4.22
C PRO A 100 -6.13 -17.41 5.27
N GLY A 101 -6.11 -16.89 6.50
CA GLY A 101 -6.83 -17.49 7.63
C GLY A 101 -6.06 -18.59 8.38
N THR A 102 -4.87 -18.98 7.92
CA THR A 102 -3.97 -19.85 8.71
C THR A 102 -3.62 -19.18 10.03
N GLN A 103 -3.75 -19.93 11.13
CA GLN A 103 -3.35 -19.54 12.47
C GLN A 103 -2.50 -20.67 13.05
N SER A 104 -1.59 -20.33 13.97
CA SER A 104 -0.92 -21.37 14.77
C SER A 104 -1.98 -22.10 15.62
N GLY A 105 -2.04 -23.42 15.52
CA GLY A 105 -3.01 -24.23 16.25
C GLY A 105 -2.62 -24.43 17.72
N ASP A 106 -3.61 -24.64 18.59
CA ASP A 106 -3.37 -24.95 19.99
C ASP A 106 -2.55 -26.25 20.13
N GLY A 107 -1.34 -26.14 20.71
CA GLY A 107 -0.44 -27.28 20.94
C GLY A 107 0.45 -27.66 19.75
N GLU A 108 0.32 -26.99 18.61
CA GLU A 108 1.25 -27.11 17.49
C GLU A 108 2.43 -26.13 17.67
N PRO A 109 3.62 -26.44 17.12
CA PRO A 109 4.72 -25.48 17.09
C PRO A 109 4.31 -24.19 16.36
N GLU A 110 4.62 -23.02 16.93
CA GLU A 110 4.34 -21.74 16.28
C GLU A 110 5.01 -21.66 14.91
N MET A 111 4.23 -21.31 13.88
CA MET A 111 4.76 -21.04 12.56
C MET A 111 5.32 -19.63 12.54
N LEU A 112 6.64 -19.50 12.41
CA LEU A 112 7.33 -18.21 12.34
C LEU A 112 7.67 -17.85 10.90
N MET A 113 7.36 -16.62 10.49
CA MET A 113 7.67 -16.12 9.15
C MET A 113 8.35 -14.76 9.15
N LEU A 114 9.24 -14.57 8.17
CA LEU A 114 9.88 -13.29 7.88
C LEU A 114 9.02 -12.52 6.87
N GLY A 115 8.00 -11.82 7.37
CA GLY A 115 6.99 -11.15 6.54
C GLY A 115 5.75 -12.02 6.27
N SER A 116 4.76 -11.44 5.61
CA SER A 116 3.43 -12.05 5.41
C SER A 116 3.05 -12.30 3.94
N GLY A 117 3.89 -11.87 3.00
CA GLY A 117 3.63 -12.04 1.57
C GLY A 117 4.18 -10.90 0.73
N ASP A 118 3.93 -10.98 -0.56
CA ASP A 118 4.24 -9.94 -1.54
C ASP A 118 2.97 -9.33 -2.11
N VAL A 119 3.03 -8.05 -2.47
CA VAL A 119 1.95 -7.34 -3.17
C VAL A 119 2.49 -6.62 -4.40
N VAL A 120 1.71 -6.59 -5.46
CA VAL A 120 1.95 -5.70 -6.59
C VAL A 120 0.99 -4.53 -6.46
N VAL A 121 1.54 -3.32 -6.41
CA VAL A 121 0.79 -2.08 -6.18
C VAL A 121 1.03 -1.13 -7.34
N SER A 122 -0.02 -0.45 -7.79
CA SER A 122 0.05 0.74 -8.64
C SER A 122 -0.34 1.96 -7.82
N ALA A 123 0.45 3.04 -7.91
CA ALA A 123 0.17 4.29 -7.24
C ALA A 123 0.33 5.45 -8.23
N GLU A 124 -0.67 6.32 -8.25
CA GLU A 124 -0.75 7.47 -9.15
C GLU A 124 -0.91 8.77 -8.37
N LEU A 125 -0.17 9.80 -8.79
CA LEU A 125 -0.40 11.18 -8.39
C LEU A 125 -0.88 11.98 -9.59
N ARG A 126 -2.00 12.66 -9.41
CA ARG A 126 -2.67 13.46 -10.43
C ARG A 126 -2.90 14.87 -9.93
N ASP A 127 -2.91 15.82 -10.86
CA ASP A 127 -3.46 17.14 -10.59
C ASP A 127 -4.97 17.00 -10.36
N SER A 128 -5.48 17.40 -9.19
CA SER A 128 -6.87 17.10 -8.82
C SER A 128 -7.92 17.85 -9.64
N VAL A 129 -7.56 18.96 -10.28
CA VAL A 129 -8.49 19.80 -11.07
C VAL A 129 -8.58 19.27 -12.50
N THR A 130 -7.43 18.98 -13.10
CA THR A 130 -7.35 18.57 -14.50
C THR A 130 -7.37 17.05 -14.70
N GLY A 131 -7.14 16.27 -13.64
CA GLY A 131 -6.98 14.82 -13.70
C GLY A 131 -5.66 14.37 -14.34
N GLN A 132 -4.76 15.30 -14.63
CA GLN A 132 -3.53 15.05 -15.35
C GLN A 132 -2.58 14.16 -14.53
N LEU A 133 -2.13 13.05 -15.12
CA LEU A 133 -1.13 12.18 -14.52
C LEU A 133 0.22 12.88 -14.37
N LEU A 134 0.72 12.93 -13.15
CA LEU A 134 2.01 13.54 -12.80
C LEU A 134 3.04 12.48 -12.45
N ILE A 135 2.65 11.47 -11.66
CA ILE A 135 3.50 10.33 -11.30
C ILE A 135 2.67 9.05 -11.40
N LEU A 136 3.29 8.00 -11.95
CA LEU A 136 2.84 6.61 -11.82
C LEU A 136 4.01 5.80 -11.30
N VAL A 137 3.77 4.96 -10.29
CA VAL A 137 4.73 3.96 -9.79
C VAL A 137 4.01 2.65 -9.63
N GLU A 138 4.50 1.61 -10.28
CA GLU A 138 4.01 0.25 -10.13
C GLU A 138 5.16 -0.66 -9.68
N GLY A 139 4.86 -1.63 -8.81
CA GLY A 139 5.77 -2.75 -8.62
C GLY A 139 5.50 -3.57 -7.38
N GLU A 140 6.33 -4.60 -7.22
CA GLU A 140 6.25 -5.57 -6.14
C GLU A 140 6.81 -5.01 -4.81
N ARG A 141 6.15 -5.32 -3.70
CA ARG A 141 6.57 -4.99 -2.34
C ARG A 141 6.32 -6.19 -1.43
N THR A 142 7.34 -6.60 -0.70
CA THR A 142 7.17 -7.52 0.42
C THR A 142 6.49 -6.80 1.58
N ILE A 143 5.48 -7.43 2.17
CA ILE A 143 4.82 -6.97 3.38
C ILE A 143 5.55 -7.56 4.60
N GLY A 144 6.04 -6.69 5.50
CA GLY A 144 6.85 -7.09 6.65
C GLY A 144 8.29 -7.44 6.27
N GLY A 145 8.90 -8.39 6.99
CA GLY A 145 10.22 -8.94 6.64
C GLY A 145 11.42 -8.35 7.39
N GLY A 146 11.20 -7.57 8.45
CA GLY A 146 12.27 -7.09 9.33
C GLY A 146 12.74 -8.12 10.37
N GLU A 147 11.83 -8.97 10.82
CA GLU A 147 12.07 -10.01 11.83
C GLU A 147 11.08 -11.17 11.68
N TYR A 148 11.43 -12.33 12.25
CA TYR A 148 10.53 -13.48 12.31
C TYR A 148 9.43 -13.23 13.34
N ARG A 149 8.18 -13.42 12.94
CA ARG A 149 7.01 -13.29 13.81
C ARG A 149 6.06 -14.49 13.66
N PRO A 150 5.30 -14.84 14.72
CA PRO A 150 4.24 -15.83 14.61
C PRO A 150 3.20 -15.45 13.54
N VAL A 151 2.77 -16.43 12.75
CA VAL A 151 1.70 -16.26 11.78
C VAL A 151 0.36 -16.15 12.51
N SER A 152 -0.26 -14.99 12.37
CA SER A 152 -1.61 -14.72 12.85
C SER A 152 -2.30 -13.62 12.02
N PRO A 153 -3.64 -13.54 12.02
CA PRO A 153 -4.36 -12.44 11.39
C PRO A 153 -3.91 -11.05 11.87
N GLU A 154 -3.61 -10.92 13.17
CA GLU A 154 -3.14 -9.69 13.79
C GLU A 154 -1.78 -9.28 13.24
N SER A 155 -0.83 -10.21 13.18
CA SER A 155 0.51 -9.96 12.62
C SER A 155 0.45 -9.50 11.16
N HIS A 156 -0.48 -10.06 10.37
CA HIS A 156 -0.70 -9.65 8.98
C HIS A 156 -1.22 -8.21 8.90
N MET A 157 -2.19 -7.84 9.74
CA MET A 157 -2.71 -6.48 9.78
C MET A 157 -1.66 -5.47 10.26
N GLU A 158 -0.79 -5.85 11.20
CA GLU A 158 0.35 -5.02 11.61
C GLU A 158 1.35 -4.79 10.47
N ASN A 159 1.65 -5.84 9.69
CA ASN A 159 2.54 -5.73 8.54
C ASN A 159 1.96 -4.80 7.45
N ILE A 160 0.65 -4.87 7.19
CA ILE A 160 -0.04 -3.97 6.26
C ILE A 160 -0.01 -2.52 6.78
N ARG A 161 -0.30 -2.31 8.06
CA ARG A 161 -0.20 -1.00 8.71
C ARG A 161 1.20 -0.41 8.54
N ALA A 162 2.25 -1.19 8.82
CA ALA A 162 3.64 -0.75 8.68
C ALA A 162 4.00 -0.39 7.23
N LEU A 163 3.48 -1.12 6.24
CA LEU A 163 3.65 -0.80 4.83
C LEU A 163 3.05 0.58 4.49
N PHE A 164 1.80 0.83 4.88
CA PHE A 164 1.14 2.12 4.64
C PHE A 164 1.82 3.27 5.36
N THR A 165 2.21 3.08 6.63
CA THR A 165 2.96 4.07 7.41
C THR A 165 4.25 4.46 6.70
N THR A 166 5.05 3.47 6.31
CA THR A 166 6.32 3.69 5.60
C THR A 166 6.10 4.45 4.29
N TRP A 167 5.02 4.13 3.57
CA TRP A 167 4.72 4.77 2.31
C TRP A 167 4.26 6.22 2.46
N GLY A 168 3.35 6.51 3.40
CA GLY A 168 2.93 7.88 3.74
C GLY A 168 4.11 8.76 4.15
N GLN A 169 4.99 8.24 5.02
CA GLN A 169 6.21 8.94 5.44
C GLN A 169 7.14 9.29 4.27
N ARG A 170 7.35 8.32 3.36
CA ARG A 170 8.18 8.53 2.15
C ARG A 170 7.55 9.56 1.21
N LEU A 171 6.24 9.53 1.03
CA LEU A 171 5.54 10.50 0.19
C LEU A 171 5.64 11.92 0.78
N ARG A 172 5.37 12.10 2.07
CA ARG A 172 5.57 13.39 2.77
C ARG A 172 7.00 13.88 2.63
N ALA A 173 8.00 13.03 2.87
CA ALA A 173 9.41 13.41 2.78
C ALA A 173 9.80 13.90 1.37
N ARG A 174 9.28 13.26 0.33
CA ARG A 174 9.49 13.69 -1.06
C ARG A 174 8.86 15.05 -1.35
N MET A 175 7.64 15.28 -0.86
CA MET A 175 6.99 16.58 -1.02
C MET A 175 7.71 17.69 -0.25
N ASN A 176 8.14 17.43 0.99
CA ASN A 176 8.97 18.37 1.75
C ASN A 176 10.24 18.76 0.98
N ALA A 177 10.91 17.77 0.35
CA ALA A 177 12.09 18.03 -0.46
C ALA A 177 11.80 18.83 -1.74
N ALA A 178 10.58 18.76 -2.28
CA ALA A 178 10.16 19.59 -3.42
C ALA A 178 9.90 21.04 -3.00
N HIS A 179 9.41 21.27 -1.78
CA HIS A 179 9.11 22.61 -1.23
C HIS A 179 10.35 23.32 -0.65
N ALA A 180 11.42 22.59 -0.33
CA ALA A 180 12.65 23.16 0.19
C ALA A 180 13.59 23.75 -0.90
N ARG A 181 13.17 23.74 -2.17
CA ARG A 181 13.99 24.15 -3.32
C ARG A 181 13.64 25.54 -3.83
#